data_AF-A0AB73T1C4-F1
#
_entry.id   AF-A0AB73T1C4-F1
#
_cell.length_a   1.000
_cell.length_b   1.000
_cell.length_c   1.000
_cell.angle_alpha   90.00
_cell.angle_beta   90.00
_cell.angle_gamma   90.00
#
_symmetry.space_group_name_H-M   'P 1'
#
loop_
_entity.id
_entity.type
_entity.pdbx_description
1 polymer ?
#
loop_
_entity_poly.entity_id
_entity_poly.type
_entity_poly.pdbx_seq_one_letter_code
_entity_poly.pdbx_strand_id
1 'polypeptide(L)'
;MTERYNQDVKANTTGGISDKSGFTLVELIVVLVILAILAAILVPALLGWIDKAKEKGVILECREVVHASQATATEIYGKKGEVTVFDVRASETKAEILKLADVTGTIQNISINNNHIINYLRYRTADGIVVTYNIDADVRYVIGSSYSADAKGYYDWVDDARVDKNLNYDLKGTQELQKVFKEENGGEFPGLTEWEAQLIDAPSDNNLEWRPYMADGTVLLGAAAPSSNLNVNLLFYNGNYYYHENGYGKKDGASITDKGNFDVSVLDAAPSSKEYQKDGKATWIRYDP
;
A
#
# COMPACT_ATOMS: atom_id res chain seq x y z
N MET A 1 -40.70 83.11 60.13
CA MET A 1 -39.50 82.62 60.83
C MET A 1 -39.45 81.11 60.58
N THR A 2 -38.80 80.67 59.52
CA THR A 2 -37.35 80.32 59.50
C THR A 2 -37.29 78.79 59.51
N GLU A 3 -36.99 78.21 58.34
CA GLU A 3 -35.84 77.30 58.15
C GLU A 3 -36.14 75.87 58.62
N ARG A 4 -35.67 74.79 58.03
CA ARG A 4 -34.56 74.53 57.10
C ARG A 4 -34.74 73.05 56.69
N TYR A 5 -34.46 72.71 55.44
CA TYR A 5 -33.24 71.95 55.10
C TYR A 5 -33.36 70.44 55.27
N ASN A 6 -33.37 69.79 54.12
CA ASN A 6 -32.65 68.57 53.80
C ASN A 6 -32.77 67.41 54.80
N GLN A 7 -33.44 66.36 54.31
CA GLN A 7 -32.89 65.03 54.52
C GLN A 7 -32.89 64.24 53.21
N ASP A 8 -32.09 64.73 52.26
CA ASP A 8 -31.52 63.92 51.18
C ASP A 8 -30.50 62.93 51.75
N VAL A 9 -30.93 61.84 52.39
CA VAL A 9 -30.07 60.65 52.54
C VAL A 9 -30.92 59.39 52.69
N LYS A 10 -31.39 58.83 51.57
CA LYS A 10 -31.43 57.36 51.39
C LYS A 10 -31.15 56.99 49.94
N ALA A 11 -29.85 56.78 49.72
CA ALA A 11 -29.26 55.67 48.99
C ALA A 11 -29.90 55.26 47.65
N ASN A 12 -29.19 55.67 46.60
CA ASN A 12 -28.80 54.80 45.49
C ASN A 12 -29.99 54.15 44.74
N THR A 13 -30.65 54.93 43.90
CA THR A 13 -31.46 54.41 42.80
C THR A 13 -30.51 53.75 41.79
N THR A 14 -30.25 52.48 42.08
CA THR A 14 -29.76 51.38 41.25
C THR A 14 -29.41 51.72 39.80
N GLY A 15 -28.12 51.55 39.50
CA GLY A 15 -27.63 51.31 38.15
C GLY A 15 -28.39 50.17 37.45
N GLY A 16 -28.41 50.27 36.13
CA GLY A 16 -29.29 49.49 35.25
C GLY A 16 -29.17 47.98 35.36
N ILE A 17 -30.26 47.33 34.96
CA ILE A 17 -30.25 45.94 34.52
C ILE A 17 -31.07 45.92 33.24
N SER A 18 -30.35 45.90 32.11
CA SER A 18 -30.84 45.38 30.84
C SER A 18 -31.61 44.08 31.11
N ASP A 19 -32.81 43.91 30.55
CA ASP A 19 -33.54 42.65 30.54
C ASP A 19 -32.65 41.55 29.96
N LYS A 20 -31.90 40.87 30.83
CA LYS A 20 -31.18 39.66 30.50
C LYS A 20 -32.17 38.53 30.72
N SER A 21 -33.04 38.33 29.75
CA SER A 21 -33.71 37.05 29.52
C SER A 21 -32.63 35.99 29.29
N GLY A 22 -32.12 35.45 30.39
CA GLY A 22 -31.13 34.38 30.38
C GLY A 22 -31.79 33.12 29.86
N PHE A 23 -31.24 32.56 28.79
CA PHE A 23 -31.58 31.22 28.34
C PHE A 23 -31.58 30.27 29.52
N THR A 24 -32.62 29.46 29.63
CA THR A 24 -32.71 28.45 30.69
C THR A 24 -31.65 27.37 30.43
N LEU A 25 -31.11 26.81 31.51
CA LEU A 25 -30.15 25.69 31.42
C LEU A 25 -30.73 24.51 30.62
N VAL A 26 -32.06 24.34 30.66
CA VAL A 26 -32.81 23.34 29.89
C VAL A 26 -32.72 23.62 28.39
N GLU A 27 -32.97 24.86 27.95
CA GLU A 27 -32.86 25.24 26.53
C GLU A 27 -31.45 25.02 25.99
N LEU A 28 -30.42 25.33 26.78
CA LEU A 28 -29.03 25.11 26.38
C LEU A 28 -28.72 23.60 26.19
N ILE A 29 -29.16 22.75 27.13
CA ILE A 29 -28.89 21.31 27.06
C ILE A 29 -29.62 20.67 25.88
N VAL A 30 -30.87 21.06 25.61
CA VAL A 30 -31.63 20.53 24.47
C VAL A 30 -30.91 20.82 23.15
N VAL A 31 -30.37 22.03 22.98
CA VAL A 31 -29.61 22.39 21.78
C VAL A 31 -28.32 21.57 21.67
N LEU A 32 -27.57 21.40 22.76
CA LEU A 32 -26.34 20.59 22.76
C LEU A 32 -26.61 19.12 22.43
N VAL A 33 -27.73 18.56 22.91
CA VAL A 33 -28.13 17.18 22.58
C VAL A 33 -28.49 17.05 21.10
N ILE A 34 -29.22 18.01 20.52
CA ILE A 34 -29.54 18.00 19.09
C ILE A 34 -28.26 18.10 18.25
N LEU A 35 -27.33 18.99 18.62
CA LEU A 35 -26.03 19.11 17.93
C LEU A 35 -25.21 17.82 18.03
N ALA A 36 -25.22 17.15 19.19
CA ALA A 36 -24.53 15.87 19.37
C ALA A 36 -25.13 14.76 18.49
N ILE A 37 -26.46 14.69 18.36
CA ILE A 37 -27.14 13.71 17.50
C ILE A 37 -26.86 13.98 16.02
N LEU A 38 -26.96 15.25 15.58
CA LEU A 38 -26.66 15.64 14.21
C LEU A 38 -25.19 15.35 13.84
N ALA A 39 -24.26 15.68 14.73
CA ALA A 39 -22.85 15.35 14.55
C ALA A 39 -22.63 13.83 14.49
N ALA A 40 -23.29 13.05 15.35
CA ALA A 40 -23.17 11.59 15.37
C ALA A 40 -23.68 10.90 14.10
N ILE A 41 -24.66 11.48 13.39
CA ILE A 41 -25.15 10.96 12.10
C ILE A 41 -24.29 11.46 10.93
N LEU A 42 -23.77 12.69 11.03
CA LEU A 42 -22.96 13.31 9.98
C LEU A 42 -21.53 12.76 9.91
N VAL A 43 -20.92 12.45 11.06
CA VAL A 43 -19.53 11.93 11.12
C VAL A 43 -19.38 10.59 10.36
N PRO A 44 -20.28 9.59 10.50
CA PRO A 44 -20.21 8.37 9.69
C PRO A 44 -20.42 8.61 8.19
N ALA A 45 -21.26 9.57 7.81
CA ALA A 45 -21.51 9.91 6.41
C ALA A 45 -20.29 10.54 5.72
N LEU A 46 -19.43 11.23 6.47
CA LEU A 46 -18.19 11.84 5.97
C LEU A 46 -17.02 10.85 5.86
N LEU A 47 -17.05 9.73 6.59
CA LEU A 47 -15.90 8.82 6.74
C LEU A 47 -15.93 7.58 5.81
N GLY A 48 -17.01 7.35 5.05
CA GLY A 48 -17.19 6.07 4.35
C GLY A 48 -17.73 6.12 2.92
N TRP A 49 -17.96 7.30 2.34
CA TRP A 49 -18.47 7.41 0.98
C TRP A 49 -17.43 8.15 0.16
N ILE A 50 -16.63 7.40 -0.61
CA ILE A 50 -16.07 7.99 -1.82
C ILE A 50 -17.29 8.46 -2.62
N ASP A 51 -17.37 9.76 -2.90
CA ASP A 51 -18.43 10.31 -3.74
C ASP A 51 -18.51 9.49 -5.02
N LYS A 52 -19.71 9.09 -5.45
CA LYS A 52 -19.89 8.27 -6.67
C LYS A 52 -19.21 8.88 -7.91
N ALA A 53 -19.08 10.22 -7.93
CA ALA A 53 -18.33 10.93 -8.96
C ALA A 53 -16.82 10.66 -8.87
N LYS A 54 -16.26 10.68 -7.66
CA LYS A 54 -14.85 10.33 -7.39
C LYS A 54 -14.58 8.86 -7.69
N GLU A 55 -15.48 7.95 -7.30
CA GLU A 55 -15.41 6.52 -7.63
C GLU A 55 -15.33 6.30 -9.15
N LYS A 56 -16.24 6.92 -9.91
CA LYS A 56 -16.21 6.82 -11.38
C LYS A 56 -14.94 7.43 -11.96
N GLY A 57 -14.46 8.54 -11.41
CA GLY A 57 -13.22 9.19 -11.83
C GLY A 57 -12.01 8.27 -11.70
N VAL A 58 -11.81 7.68 -10.51
CA VAL A 58 -10.64 6.82 -10.25
C VAL A 58 -10.70 5.50 -11.04
N ILE A 59 -11.90 4.96 -11.27
CA ILE A 59 -12.07 3.77 -12.14
C ILE A 59 -11.73 4.12 -13.60
N LEU A 60 -12.11 5.32 -14.06
CA LEU A 60 -11.81 5.77 -15.42
C LEU A 60 -10.30 5.98 -15.59
N GLU A 61 -9.65 6.61 -14.62
CA GLU A 61 -8.20 6.79 -14.58
C GLU A 61 -7.47 5.44 -14.65
N CYS A 62 -7.84 4.48 -13.80
CA CYS A 62 -7.28 3.12 -13.84
C CYS A 62 -7.52 2.43 -15.20
N ARG A 63 -8.68 2.65 -15.83
CA ARG A 63 -8.97 2.10 -17.17
C ARG A 63 -8.02 2.65 -18.24
N GLU A 64 -7.72 3.95 -18.21
CA GLU A 64 -6.74 4.53 -19.15
C GLU A 64 -5.35 3.92 -18.94
N VAL A 65 -4.96 3.67 -17.69
CA VAL A 65 -3.70 2.97 -17.37
C VAL A 65 -3.71 1.53 -17.92
N VAL A 66 -4.82 0.80 -17.82
CA VAL A 66 -4.95 -0.55 -18.41
C VAL A 66 -4.84 -0.51 -19.93
N HIS A 67 -5.48 0.46 -20.58
CA HIS A 67 -5.40 0.62 -22.04
C HIS A 67 -3.98 0.98 -22.50
N ALA A 68 -3.34 1.93 -21.84
CA ALA A 68 -1.95 2.29 -22.09
C ALA A 68 -1.02 1.08 -21.89
N SER A 69 -1.22 0.33 -20.80
CA SER A 69 -0.47 -0.90 -20.53
C SER A 69 -0.61 -1.93 -21.65
N GLN A 70 -1.82 -2.13 -22.14
CA GLN A 70 -2.07 -3.06 -23.24
C GLN A 70 -1.41 -2.60 -24.54
N ALA A 71 -1.45 -1.29 -24.83
CA ALA A 71 -0.79 -0.71 -26.00
C ALA A 71 0.74 -0.89 -25.93
N THR A 72 1.35 -0.58 -24.79
CA THR A 72 2.78 -0.77 -24.54
C THR A 72 3.17 -2.25 -24.64
N ALA A 73 2.36 -3.16 -24.08
CA ALA A 73 2.60 -4.60 -24.21
C ALA A 73 2.56 -5.07 -25.67
N THR A 74 1.62 -4.57 -26.48
CA THR A 74 1.56 -4.85 -27.92
C THR A 74 2.76 -4.29 -28.67
N GLU A 75 3.27 -3.11 -28.30
CA GLU A 75 4.49 -2.56 -28.89
C GLU A 75 5.72 -3.41 -28.57
N ILE A 76 5.87 -3.84 -27.31
CA ILE A 76 6.95 -4.76 -26.89
C ILE A 76 6.88 -6.06 -27.70
N TYR A 77 5.68 -6.65 -27.80
CA TYR A 77 5.47 -7.85 -28.60
C TYR A 77 5.86 -7.63 -30.07
N GLY A 78 5.48 -6.50 -30.67
CA GLY A 78 5.86 -6.17 -32.06
C GLY A 78 7.38 -6.03 -32.27
N LYS A 79 8.13 -5.63 -31.23
CA LYS A 79 9.58 -5.48 -31.26
C LYS A 79 10.34 -6.79 -30.99
N LYS A 80 9.84 -7.60 -30.05
CA LYS A 80 10.55 -8.78 -29.52
C LYS A 80 10.00 -10.12 -30.01
N GLY A 81 8.75 -10.16 -30.49
CA GLY A 81 8.01 -11.38 -30.80
C GLY A 81 7.40 -12.08 -29.57
N GLU A 82 7.66 -11.55 -28.38
CA GLU A 82 7.14 -12.03 -27.09
C GLU A 82 6.97 -10.83 -26.15
N VAL A 83 6.02 -10.93 -25.22
CA VAL A 83 5.91 -10.02 -24.08
C VAL A 83 5.65 -10.84 -22.83
N THR A 84 6.49 -10.62 -21.83
CA THR A 84 6.44 -11.32 -20.56
C THR A 84 5.91 -10.40 -19.46
N VAL A 85 5.59 -10.99 -18.31
CA VAL A 85 5.21 -10.22 -17.13
C VAL A 85 6.34 -9.29 -16.65
N PHE A 86 7.59 -9.64 -16.92
CA PHE A 86 8.75 -8.82 -16.56
C PHE A 86 8.83 -7.55 -17.39
N ASP A 87 8.53 -7.64 -18.69
CA ASP A 87 8.56 -6.49 -19.59
C ASP A 87 7.58 -5.39 -19.13
N VAL A 88 6.36 -5.79 -18.75
CA VAL A 88 5.33 -4.84 -18.28
C VAL A 88 5.58 -4.35 -16.85
N ARG A 89 6.37 -5.08 -16.05
CA ARG A 89 6.73 -4.71 -14.67
C ARG A 89 7.98 -3.85 -14.57
N ALA A 90 8.79 -3.77 -15.61
CA ALA A 90 9.99 -2.96 -15.64
C ALA A 90 9.66 -1.49 -15.29
N SER A 91 10.54 -0.85 -14.50
CA SER A 91 10.30 0.48 -13.94
C SER A 91 10.09 1.53 -15.03
N GLU A 92 10.93 1.48 -16.07
CA GLU A 92 10.86 2.30 -17.27
C GLU A 92 9.56 2.08 -18.06
N THR A 93 9.11 0.83 -18.18
CA THR A 93 7.86 0.50 -18.85
C THR A 93 6.66 1.06 -18.07
N LYS A 94 6.64 0.90 -16.75
CA LYS A 94 5.60 1.50 -15.89
C LYS A 94 5.57 3.02 -16.04
N ALA A 95 6.73 3.68 -16.07
CA ALA A 95 6.83 5.12 -16.26
C ALA A 95 6.29 5.55 -17.64
N GLU A 96 6.58 4.79 -18.70
CA GLU A 96 6.03 5.02 -20.04
C GLU A 96 4.50 4.85 -20.08
N ILE A 97 3.97 3.79 -19.45
CA ILE A 97 2.52 3.54 -19.37
C ILE A 97 1.80 4.70 -18.68
N LEU A 98 2.31 5.17 -17.53
CA LEU A 98 1.72 6.28 -16.78
C LEU A 98 1.69 7.57 -17.62
N LYS A 99 2.77 7.83 -18.36
CA LYS A 99 2.86 8.96 -19.29
C LYS A 99 1.88 8.83 -20.46
N LEU A 100 1.74 7.64 -21.03
CA LEU A 100 0.80 7.38 -22.14
C LEU A 100 -0.66 7.52 -21.70
N ALA A 101 -0.98 7.13 -20.46
CA ALA A 101 -2.30 7.30 -19.87
C ALA A 101 -2.60 8.76 -19.43
N ASP A 102 -1.60 9.64 -19.44
CA ASP A 102 -1.70 11.04 -18.97
C ASP A 102 -2.18 11.14 -17.50
N VAL A 103 -1.58 10.33 -16.62
CA VAL A 103 -1.93 10.28 -15.18
C VAL A 103 -0.71 10.49 -14.29
N THR A 104 -0.95 10.90 -13.04
CA THR A 104 0.12 11.19 -12.06
C THR A 104 0.21 10.20 -10.90
N GLY A 105 -0.60 9.15 -10.90
CA GLY A 105 -0.54 8.09 -9.89
C GLY A 105 0.59 7.08 -10.17
N THR A 106 0.50 5.91 -9.53
CA THR A 106 1.53 4.86 -9.60
C THR A 106 0.93 3.49 -9.91
N ILE A 107 1.62 2.72 -10.76
CA ILE A 107 1.32 1.29 -10.97
C ILE A 107 2.07 0.50 -9.90
N GLN A 108 1.35 0.01 -8.91
CA GLN A 108 1.92 -0.84 -7.87
C GLN A 108 2.24 -2.22 -8.44
N ASN A 109 1.30 -2.77 -9.22
CA ASN A 109 1.45 -4.09 -9.79
C ASN A 109 0.74 -4.21 -11.13
N ILE A 110 1.26 -5.06 -12.00
CA ILE A 110 0.68 -5.35 -13.30
C ILE A 110 1.04 -6.78 -13.69
N SER A 111 0.10 -7.50 -14.28
CA SER A 111 0.32 -8.82 -14.84
C SER A 111 -0.24 -8.91 -16.25
N ILE A 112 0.40 -9.75 -17.05
CA ILE A 112 -0.02 -10.12 -18.40
C ILE A 112 -0.11 -11.64 -18.45
N ASN A 113 -1.13 -12.16 -19.10
CA ASN A 113 -1.29 -13.60 -19.27
C ASN A 113 -0.59 -14.11 -20.56
N ASN A 114 -0.63 -15.42 -20.77
CA ASN A 114 0.00 -16.07 -21.93
C ASN A 114 -0.61 -15.69 -23.28
N ASN A 115 -1.78 -15.04 -23.29
CA ASN A 115 -2.40 -14.49 -24.50
C ASN A 115 -1.99 -13.03 -24.75
N HIS A 116 -0.99 -12.52 -24.01
CA HIS A 116 -0.50 -11.15 -24.06
C HIS A 116 -1.57 -10.10 -23.71
N ILE A 117 -2.52 -10.49 -22.85
CA ILE A 117 -3.58 -9.62 -22.34
C ILE A 117 -3.24 -9.21 -20.92
N ILE A 118 -3.29 -7.90 -20.63
CA ILE A 118 -3.22 -7.41 -19.26
C ILE A 118 -4.39 -7.99 -18.48
N ASN A 119 -4.11 -8.90 -17.55
CA ASN A 119 -5.14 -9.61 -16.80
C ASN A 119 -5.26 -9.11 -15.35
N TYR A 120 -4.25 -8.39 -14.87
CA TYR A 120 -4.25 -7.78 -13.55
C TYR A 120 -3.52 -6.44 -13.57
N LEU A 121 -4.04 -5.42 -12.90
CA LEU A 121 -3.36 -4.15 -12.69
C LEU A 121 -3.82 -3.52 -11.36
N ARG A 122 -2.89 -3.05 -10.54
CA ARG A 122 -3.17 -2.34 -9.30
C ARG A 122 -2.59 -0.93 -9.40
N TYR A 123 -3.49 0.05 -9.41
CA TYR A 123 -3.17 1.46 -9.62
C TYR A 123 -3.52 2.27 -8.38
N ARG A 124 -2.58 3.09 -7.92
CA ARG A 124 -2.80 4.07 -6.86
C ARG A 124 -2.86 5.46 -7.48
N THR A 125 -4.00 6.11 -7.37
CA THR A 125 -4.17 7.52 -7.78
C THR A 125 -3.28 8.45 -6.96
N ALA A 126 -3.05 9.68 -7.44
CA ALA A 126 -2.28 10.69 -6.70
C ALA A 126 -2.88 11.03 -5.32
N ASP A 127 -4.21 10.90 -5.19
CA ASP A 127 -4.97 11.09 -3.96
C ASP A 127 -4.89 9.88 -2.99
N GLY A 128 -4.14 8.84 -3.35
CA GLY A 128 -3.95 7.64 -2.53
C GLY A 128 -5.06 6.60 -2.63
N ILE A 129 -6.07 6.79 -3.47
CA ILE A 129 -7.10 5.77 -3.73
C ILE A 129 -6.51 4.67 -4.59
N VAL A 130 -6.69 3.42 -4.17
CA VAL A 130 -6.25 2.25 -4.93
C VAL A 130 -7.41 1.60 -5.68
N VAL A 131 -7.17 1.31 -6.95
CA VAL A 131 -8.07 0.58 -7.84
C VAL A 131 -7.37 -0.66 -8.36
N THR A 132 -8.00 -1.81 -8.17
CA THR A 132 -7.53 -3.08 -8.73
C THR A 132 -8.38 -3.45 -9.93
N TYR A 133 -7.73 -3.63 -11.07
CA TYR A 133 -8.26 -4.26 -12.26
C TYR A 133 -7.89 -5.76 -12.26
N ASN A 134 -8.88 -6.62 -12.44
CA ASN A 134 -8.68 -8.06 -12.65
C ASN A 134 -9.72 -8.57 -13.66
N ILE A 135 -9.26 -9.03 -14.83
CA ILE A 135 -10.16 -9.49 -15.90
C ILE A 135 -10.90 -10.79 -15.54
N ASP A 136 -10.29 -11.60 -14.66
CA ASP A 136 -10.75 -12.92 -14.25
C ASP A 136 -11.70 -12.87 -13.05
N ALA A 137 -11.90 -11.69 -12.45
CA ALA A 137 -12.82 -11.48 -11.33
C ALA A 137 -14.25 -11.17 -11.78
N ASP A 138 -15.24 -11.57 -10.96
CA ASP A 138 -16.66 -11.24 -11.18
C ASP A 138 -16.90 -9.73 -11.31
N VAL A 139 -16.20 -8.95 -10.48
CA VAL A 139 -16.14 -7.49 -10.57
C VAL A 139 -14.74 -7.08 -10.99
N ARG A 140 -14.62 -6.57 -12.23
CA ARG A 140 -13.33 -6.27 -12.83
C ARG A 140 -12.56 -5.11 -12.21
N TYR A 141 -13.27 -4.14 -11.62
CA TYR A 141 -12.67 -2.96 -10.99
C TYR A 141 -13.14 -2.87 -9.56
N VAL A 142 -12.21 -2.99 -8.61
CA VAL A 142 -12.49 -2.92 -7.18
C VAL A 142 -11.69 -1.77 -6.60
N ILE A 143 -12.38 -0.84 -5.92
CA ILE A 143 -11.73 0.20 -5.13
C ILE A 143 -11.39 -0.39 -3.76
N GLY A 144 -10.16 -0.19 -3.31
CA GLY A 144 -9.72 -0.53 -1.97
C GLY A 144 -8.71 -1.67 -1.90
N SER A 145 -8.66 -2.26 -0.72
CA SER A 145 -7.53 -3.04 -0.21
C SER A 145 -7.73 -4.55 -0.35
N SER A 146 -8.31 -5.03 -1.45
CA SER A 146 -8.37 -6.47 -1.70
C SER A 146 -6.97 -6.97 -2.08
N TYR A 147 -6.45 -7.94 -1.33
CA TYR A 147 -5.15 -8.55 -1.56
C TYR A 147 -5.28 -10.06 -1.73
N SER A 148 -4.42 -10.65 -2.56
CA SER A 148 -4.25 -12.09 -2.61
C SER A 148 -3.43 -12.58 -1.41
N ALA A 149 -3.72 -13.78 -0.92
CA ALA A 149 -2.98 -14.41 0.18
C ALA A 149 -1.69 -15.10 -0.33
N ASP A 150 -0.88 -14.33 -1.06
CA ASP A 150 0.39 -14.72 -1.67
C ASP A 150 1.36 -13.52 -1.62
N ALA A 151 2.62 -13.72 -1.98
CA ALA A 151 3.65 -12.68 -1.92
C ALA A 151 3.24 -11.41 -2.68
N LYS A 152 2.49 -11.58 -3.78
CA LYS A 152 2.01 -10.47 -4.61
C LYS A 152 1.03 -9.59 -3.83
N GLY A 153 0.01 -10.19 -3.20
CA GLY A 153 -0.97 -9.44 -2.42
C GLY A 153 -0.39 -8.90 -1.12
N TYR A 154 0.49 -9.66 -0.45
CA TYR A 154 1.22 -9.15 0.71
C TYR A 154 2.10 -7.96 0.34
N TYR A 155 2.77 -7.98 -0.81
CA TYR A 155 3.59 -6.85 -1.29
C TYR A 155 2.75 -5.61 -1.54
N ASP A 156 1.63 -5.79 -2.22
CA ASP A 156 0.65 -4.74 -2.48
C ASP A 156 0.13 -4.14 -1.15
N TRP A 157 -0.14 -4.96 -0.13
CA TRP A 157 -0.53 -4.49 1.20
C TRP A 157 0.60 -3.76 1.92
N VAL A 158 1.82 -4.27 1.84
CA VAL A 158 3.00 -3.72 2.53
C VAL A 158 3.35 -2.33 1.98
N ASP A 159 3.27 -2.14 0.67
CA ASP A 159 3.44 -0.84 0.04
C ASP A 159 2.39 0.16 0.55
N ASP A 160 1.12 -0.26 0.56
CA ASP A 160 0.00 0.55 1.08
C ASP A 160 0.20 0.92 2.54
N ALA A 161 0.42 -0.06 3.41
CA ALA A 161 0.57 0.13 4.84
C ALA A 161 1.73 1.05 5.18
N ARG A 162 2.84 0.97 4.42
CA ARG A 162 3.97 1.89 4.54
C ARG A 162 3.57 3.33 4.22
N VAL A 163 2.82 3.55 3.13
CA VAL A 163 2.31 4.88 2.75
C VAL A 163 1.38 5.42 3.84
N ASP A 164 0.39 4.62 4.20
CA ASP A 164 -0.72 5.02 5.06
C ASP A 164 -0.25 5.34 6.48
N LYS A 165 0.79 4.65 6.95
CA LYS A 165 1.43 4.92 8.25
C LYS A 165 2.59 5.92 8.18
N ASN A 166 2.91 6.43 6.99
CA ASN A 166 4.01 7.36 6.74
C ASN A 166 5.34 6.86 7.34
N LEU A 167 5.67 5.59 7.09
CA LEU A 167 6.87 4.96 7.63
C LEU A 167 8.11 5.38 6.81
N ASN A 168 9.21 5.64 7.53
CA ASN A 168 10.50 5.93 6.91
C ASN A 168 11.16 4.64 6.41
N TYR A 169 11.95 4.74 5.33
CA TYR A 169 12.79 3.67 4.82
C TYR A 169 14.04 3.47 5.69
N ASP A 170 13.83 3.11 6.95
CA ASP A 170 14.87 2.81 7.92
C ASP A 170 14.54 1.53 8.72
N LEU A 171 15.43 1.18 9.65
CA LEU A 171 15.26 0.00 10.49
C LEU A 171 14.00 0.09 11.38
N LYS A 172 13.66 1.29 11.87
CA LYS A 172 12.50 1.48 12.75
C LYS A 172 11.20 1.34 11.96
N GLY A 173 11.16 1.93 10.77
CA GLY A 173 10.07 1.73 9.83
C GLY A 173 9.90 0.26 9.50
N THR A 174 11.00 -0.47 9.23
CA THR A 174 10.93 -1.92 8.96
C THR A 174 10.32 -2.68 10.13
N GLN A 175 10.75 -2.37 11.37
CA GLN A 175 10.22 -3.00 12.58
C GLN A 175 8.73 -2.73 12.78
N GLU A 176 8.28 -1.49 12.57
CA GLU A 176 6.86 -1.14 12.69
C GLU A 176 6.03 -1.78 11.58
N LEU A 177 6.53 -1.81 10.34
CA LEU A 177 5.86 -2.44 9.21
C LEU A 177 5.69 -3.95 9.43
N GLN A 178 6.73 -4.63 9.91
CA GLN A 178 6.67 -6.05 10.28
C GLN A 178 5.68 -6.31 11.41
N LYS A 179 5.63 -5.43 12.42
CA LYS A 179 4.68 -5.55 13.52
C LYS A 179 3.24 -5.47 13.03
N VAL A 180 2.91 -4.45 12.24
CA VAL A 180 1.55 -4.27 11.72
C VAL A 180 1.21 -5.41 10.75
N PHE A 181 2.14 -5.82 9.90
CA PHE A 181 1.91 -6.93 8.97
C PHE A 181 1.57 -8.22 9.72
N LYS A 182 2.27 -8.49 10.83
CA LYS A 182 1.97 -9.63 11.70
C LYS A 182 0.60 -9.50 12.38
N GLU A 183 0.24 -8.31 12.87
CA GLU A 183 -1.08 -8.04 13.46
C GLU A 183 -2.22 -8.26 12.47
N GLU A 184 -2.06 -7.80 11.21
CA GLU A 184 -3.03 -7.99 10.13
C GLU A 184 -3.24 -9.47 9.78
N ASN A 185 -2.18 -10.27 9.87
CA ASN A 185 -2.20 -11.71 9.55
C ASN A 185 -2.46 -12.58 10.79
N GLY A 186 -3.30 -12.11 11.71
CA GLY A 186 -3.75 -12.91 12.86
C GLY A 186 -2.70 -13.13 13.94
N GLY A 187 -1.65 -12.29 13.97
CA GLY A 187 -0.57 -12.39 14.95
C GLY A 187 0.57 -13.30 14.54
N GLU A 188 0.61 -13.76 13.29
CA GLU A 188 1.67 -14.60 12.72
C GLU A 188 2.11 -14.05 11.36
N PHE A 189 3.32 -14.42 10.91
CA PHE A 189 3.73 -14.13 9.54
C PHE A 189 3.21 -15.23 8.63
N PRO A 190 2.61 -14.89 7.48
CA PRO A 190 2.07 -15.89 6.57
C PRO A 190 3.20 -16.74 5.96
N GLY A 191 2.94 -18.04 5.84
CA GLY A 191 3.83 -18.96 5.14
C GLY A 191 3.75 -18.82 3.61
N LEU A 192 4.65 -19.52 2.93
CA LEU A 192 4.64 -19.60 1.46
C LEU A 192 3.48 -20.48 0.99
N THR A 193 2.94 -20.15 -0.19
CA THR A 193 2.04 -21.07 -0.91
C THR A 193 2.83 -22.29 -1.41
N GLU A 194 2.12 -23.39 -1.75
CA GLU A 194 2.76 -24.58 -2.34
C GLU A 194 3.55 -24.24 -3.61
N TRP A 195 3.03 -23.32 -4.43
CA TRP A 195 3.69 -22.89 -5.66
C TRP A 195 4.93 -22.04 -5.37
N GLU A 196 4.87 -21.12 -4.40
CA GLU A 196 6.03 -20.30 -4.01
C GLU A 196 7.17 -21.17 -3.43
N ALA A 197 6.84 -22.19 -2.65
CA ALA A 197 7.82 -23.11 -2.08
C ALA A 197 8.58 -23.89 -3.17
N GLN A 198 7.91 -24.24 -4.28
CA GLN A 198 8.53 -24.91 -5.43
C GLN A 198 9.60 -24.03 -6.10
N LEU A 199 9.50 -22.71 -6.04
CA LEU A 199 10.48 -21.80 -6.68
C LEU A 199 11.89 -21.95 -6.12
N ILE A 200 12.00 -22.36 -4.86
CA ILE A 200 13.27 -22.52 -4.13
C ILE A 200 13.62 -23.98 -3.84
N ASP A 201 12.93 -24.93 -4.50
CA ASP A 201 13.09 -26.36 -4.26
C ASP A 201 12.95 -26.73 -2.77
N ALA A 202 12.18 -25.93 -2.02
CA ALA A 202 11.96 -26.16 -0.61
C ALA A 202 10.93 -27.27 -0.43
N PRO A 203 11.16 -28.21 0.50
CA PRO A 203 10.12 -29.16 0.86
C PRO A 203 8.93 -28.41 1.48
N SER A 204 7.72 -28.93 1.32
CA SER A 204 6.48 -28.29 1.79
C SER A 204 6.41 -28.13 3.31
N ASP A 205 7.32 -28.75 4.07
CA ASP A 205 7.49 -28.60 5.52
C ASP A 205 8.51 -27.51 5.91
N ASN A 206 9.08 -26.79 4.94
CA ASN A 206 9.97 -25.68 5.20
C ASN A 206 9.17 -24.51 5.77
N ASN A 207 9.37 -24.21 7.06
CA ASN A 207 8.62 -23.19 7.81
C ASN A 207 9.08 -21.77 7.47
N LEU A 208 9.13 -21.41 6.18
CA LEU A 208 9.48 -20.05 5.75
C LEU A 208 8.27 -19.14 5.83
N GLU A 209 8.51 -17.93 6.33
CA GLU A 209 7.51 -16.91 6.57
C GLU A 209 7.83 -15.66 5.76
N TRP A 210 6.80 -15.10 5.12
CA TRP A 210 6.87 -13.83 4.44
C TRP A 210 6.99 -12.68 5.44
N ARG A 211 7.99 -11.82 5.24
CA ARG A 211 8.25 -10.65 6.09
C ARG A 211 8.57 -9.42 5.25
N PRO A 212 8.00 -8.25 5.57
CA PRO A 212 8.35 -7.02 4.89
C PRO A 212 9.69 -6.46 5.35
N TYR A 213 10.44 -5.87 4.43
CA TYR A 213 11.68 -5.15 4.67
C TYR A 213 11.66 -3.84 3.89
N MET A 214 12.41 -2.84 4.36
CA MET A 214 12.62 -1.59 3.62
C MET A 214 14.09 -1.38 3.34
N ALA A 215 14.40 -1.09 2.07
CA ALA A 215 15.75 -0.80 1.60
C ALA A 215 15.67 0.14 0.39
N ASP A 216 16.64 1.05 0.26
CA ASP A 216 16.79 1.97 -0.89
C ASP A 216 15.50 2.66 -1.37
N GLY A 217 14.69 3.14 -0.43
CA GLY A 217 13.46 3.86 -0.76
C GLY A 217 12.33 2.99 -1.29
N THR A 218 12.42 1.66 -1.16
CA THR A 218 11.36 0.72 -1.53
C THR A 218 11.06 -0.30 -0.42
N VAL A 219 9.91 -0.96 -0.55
CA VAL A 219 9.57 -2.16 0.22
C VAL A 219 9.99 -3.42 -0.54
N LEU A 220 10.30 -4.46 0.21
CA LEU A 220 10.63 -5.82 -0.24
C LEU A 220 9.84 -6.81 0.62
N LEU A 221 9.49 -7.97 0.06
CA LEU A 221 9.06 -9.13 0.84
C LEU A 221 10.13 -10.20 0.82
N GLY A 222 10.56 -10.67 1.99
CA GLY A 222 11.53 -11.74 2.12
C GLY A 222 10.94 -12.93 2.88
N ALA A 223 11.10 -14.12 2.31
CA ALA A 223 10.77 -15.40 2.93
C ALA A 223 11.95 -15.89 3.78
N ALA A 224 11.77 -15.90 5.10
CA ALA A 224 12.82 -16.26 6.04
C ALA A 224 12.32 -17.29 7.06
N ALA A 225 13.24 -18.09 7.62
CA ALA A 225 12.89 -18.98 8.72
C ALA A 225 12.56 -18.17 9.98
N PRO A 226 11.71 -18.66 10.91
CA PRO A 226 11.28 -17.87 12.06
C PRO A 226 12.46 -17.57 13.00
N SER A 227 13.48 -18.46 12.97
CA SER A 227 14.72 -18.38 13.74
C SER A 227 15.76 -17.41 13.16
N SER A 228 15.60 -16.94 11.92
CA SER A 228 16.56 -16.05 11.25
C SER A 228 15.83 -15.05 10.38
N ASN A 229 15.67 -13.83 10.88
CA ASN A 229 14.93 -12.77 10.19
C ASN A 229 15.74 -12.02 9.12
N LEU A 230 17.02 -12.31 8.92
CA LEU A 230 17.86 -11.60 7.94
C LEU A 230 18.25 -12.48 6.76
N ASN A 231 18.26 -13.81 6.94
CA ASN A 231 18.60 -14.77 5.91
C ASN A 231 17.34 -15.17 5.13
N VAL A 232 17.22 -14.65 3.92
CA VAL A 232 16.04 -14.75 3.08
C VAL A 232 16.30 -15.71 1.91
N ASN A 233 15.41 -16.68 1.73
CA ASN A 233 15.53 -17.74 0.71
C ASN A 233 14.78 -17.39 -0.59
N LEU A 234 13.69 -16.63 -0.48
CA LEU A 234 12.90 -16.15 -1.61
C LEU A 234 12.53 -14.69 -1.35
N LEU A 235 12.65 -13.85 -2.37
CA LEU A 235 12.38 -12.43 -2.28
C LEU A 235 11.33 -12.06 -3.33
N PHE A 236 10.36 -11.24 -2.95
CA PHE A 236 9.39 -10.63 -3.86
C PHE A 236 9.58 -9.12 -3.90
N TYR A 237 9.88 -8.60 -5.08
CA TYR A 237 10.15 -7.18 -5.30
C TYR A 237 9.70 -6.74 -6.68
N ASN A 238 9.00 -5.61 -6.75
CA ASN A 238 8.50 -5.00 -7.99
C ASN A 238 7.73 -6.00 -8.87
N GLY A 239 6.96 -6.87 -8.23
CA GLY A 239 6.18 -7.91 -8.88
C GLY A 239 6.95 -9.20 -9.21
N ASN A 240 8.26 -9.27 -9.01
CA ASN A 240 9.08 -10.41 -9.44
C ASN A 240 9.58 -11.23 -8.25
N TYR A 241 9.71 -12.54 -8.45
CA TYR A 241 10.34 -13.45 -7.51
C TYR A 241 11.84 -13.54 -7.79
N TYR A 242 12.64 -13.57 -6.72
CA TYR A 242 14.08 -13.75 -6.78
C TYR A 242 14.50 -14.80 -5.77
N TYR A 243 15.34 -15.73 -6.19
CA TYR A 243 16.01 -16.68 -5.29
C TYR A 243 17.51 -16.42 -5.34
N HIS A 244 18.20 -16.78 -4.26
CA HIS A 244 19.65 -16.71 -4.22
C HIS A 244 20.26 -18.07 -4.56
N GLU A 245 21.35 -18.06 -5.32
CA GLU A 245 22.13 -19.24 -5.68
C GLU A 245 23.58 -19.00 -5.28
N ASN A 246 24.25 -20.00 -4.74
CA ASN A 246 25.59 -19.85 -4.14
C ASN A 246 26.78 -20.05 -5.11
N GLY A 247 26.53 -20.05 -6.42
CA GLY A 247 27.50 -20.31 -7.47
C GLY A 247 27.72 -21.80 -7.74
N TYR A 248 27.12 -22.71 -6.97
CA TYR A 248 27.35 -24.17 -7.08
C TYR A 248 26.14 -24.97 -7.58
N GLY A 249 25.07 -24.30 -8.01
CA GLY A 249 23.79 -24.89 -8.41
C GLY A 249 22.87 -25.19 -7.22
N LYS A 250 23.11 -24.58 -6.06
CA LYS A 250 22.28 -24.77 -4.87
C LYS A 250 21.61 -23.45 -4.50
N LYS A 251 20.29 -23.49 -4.41
CA LYS A 251 19.49 -22.40 -3.85
C LYS A 251 19.65 -22.39 -2.34
N ASP A 252 19.98 -21.24 -1.78
CA ASP A 252 20.08 -21.02 -0.35
C ASP A 252 19.70 -19.59 -0.01
N GLY A 253 19.57 -19.30 1.28
CA GLY A 253 19.20 -17.97 1.72
C GLY A 253 20.41 -17.05 1.90
N ALA A 254 20.22 -15.80 1.52
CA ALA A 254 21.21 -14.73 1.62
C ALA A 254 20.76 -13.64 2.59
N SER A 255 21.73 -12.97 3.23
CA SER A 255 21.43 -11.82 4.08
C SER A 255 20.93 -10.67 3.22
N ILE A 256 19.77 -10.10 3.56
CA ILE A 256 19.22 -8.90 2.91
C ILE A 256 19.20 -7.69 3.83
N THR A 257 19.81 -7.77 5.02
CA THR A 257 19.77 -6.69 6.01
C THR A 257 20.96 -6.77 6.98
N ASP A 258 22.15 -6.35 6.52
CA ASP A 258 23.38 -6.30 7.34
C ASP A 258 23.58 -4.91 7.98
N LYS A 259 22.74 -4.51 8.94
CA LYS A 259 22.87 -3.20 9.66
C LYS A 259 23.07 -1.97 8.74
N GLY A 260 22.72 -2.09 7.47
CA GLY A 260 23.01 -1.19 6.36
C GLY A 260 22.19 -1.65 5.16
N ASN A 261 21.79 -0.69 4.33
CA ASN A 261 20.79 -0.90 3.28
C ASN A 261 21.22 -2.01 2.32
N PHE A 262 20.31 -2.95 2.08
CA PHE A 262 20.42 -3.85 0.95
C PHE A 262 20.33 -3.04 -0.33
N ASP A 263 21.36 -3.15 -1.17
CA ASP A 263 21.39 -2.49 -2.46
C ASP A 263 20.36 -3.15 -3.37
N VAL A 264 19.20 -2.51 -3.55
CA VAL A 264 18.09 -3.09 -4.32
C VAL A 264 18.45 -3.21 -5.80
N SER A 265 19.43 -2.45 -6.29
CA SER A 265 19.86 -2.51 -7.69
C SER A 265 20.42 -3.88 -8.09
N VAL A 266 20.86 -4.70 -7.12
CA VAL A 266 21.28 -6.08 -7.40
C VAL A 266 20.12 -6.96 -7.88
N LEU A 267 18.88 -6.64 -7.49
CA LEU A 267 17.68 -7.32 -7.96
C LEU A 267 17.29 -6.83 -9.35
N ASP A 268 17.38 -5.53 -9.60
CA ASP A 268 17.13 -4.97 -10.93
C ASP A 268 18.11 -5.50 -11.98
N ALA A 269 19.36 -5.74 -11.58
CA ALA A 269 20.41 -6.30 -12.42
C ALA A 269 20.45 -7.86 -12.42
N ALA A 270 19.58 -8.52 -11.66
CA ALA A 270 19.62 -9.97 -11.53
C ALA A 270 19.30 -10.67 -12.86
N PRO A 271 20.08 -11.68 -13.28
CA PRO A 271 19.81 -12.43 -14.50
C PRO A 271 18.50 -13.22 -14.37
N SER A 272 17.83 -13.45 -15.51
CA SER A 272 16.69 -14.39 -15.59
C SER A 272 17.16 -15.82 -15.35
N SER A 273 16.36 -16.63 -14.66
CA SER A 273 16.63 -18.06 -14.48
C SER A 273 16.72 -18.85 -15.79
N LYS A 274 16.17 -18.33 -16.90
CA LYS A 274 16.32 -18.92 -18.25
C LYS A 274 17.68 -18.66 -18.89
N GLU A 275 18.30 -17.53 -18.55
CA GLU A 275 19.56 -17.07 -19.14
C GLU A 275 20.76 -17.31 -18.22
N TYR A 276 20.51 -17.52 -16.93
CA TYR A 276 21.55 -17.71 -15.93
C TYR A 276 22.40 -18.95 -16.24
N GLN A 277 23.71 -18.71 -16.34
CA GLN A 277 24.71 -19.76 -16.39
C GLN A 277 25.54 -19.71 -15.13
N LYS A 278 25.74 -20.89 -14.54
CA LYS A 278 26.56 -21.07 -13.35
C LYS A 278 27.98 -20.55 -13.61
N ASP A 279 28.37 -19.50 -12.89
CA ASP A 279 29.66 -18.83 -13.05
C ASP A 279 30.56 -18.94 -11.80
N GLY A 280 30.10 -19.68 -10.78
CA GLY A 280 30.83 -19.87 -9.53
C GLY A 280 30.68 -18.72 -8.53
N LYS A 281 29.81 -17.73 -8.80
CA LYS A 281 29.55 -16.62 -7.89
C LYS A 281 28.15 -16.73 -7.29
N ALA A 282 28.08 -16.39 -6.01
CA ALA A 282 26.80 -16.25 -5.33
C ALA A 282 26.06 -15.01 -5.84
N THR A 283 24.80 -15.16 -6.25
CA THR A 283 23.99 -14.05 -6.78
C THR A 283 22.50 -14.28 -6.58
N TRP A 284 21.75 -13.18 -6.57
CA TRP A 284 20.31 -13.21 -6.78
C TRP A 284 20.01 -13.52 -8.24
N ILE A 285 18.98 -14.32 -8.47
CA ILE A 285 18.48 -14.71 -9.77
C ILE A 285 16.99 -14.42 -9.81
N ARG A 286 16.54 -13.72 -10.85
CA ARG A 286 15.13 -13.47 -11.08
C ARG A 286 14.49 -14.75 -11.61
N TYR A 287 13.50 -15.25 -10.91
CA TYR A 287 12.72 -16.38 -11.40
C TYR A 287 11.90 -15.96 -12.61
N ASP A 288 11.98 -16.77 -13.67
CA ASP A 288 11.28 -16.61 -14.94
C ASP A 288 10.61 -17.96 -15.28
N PRO A 289 9.26 -18.05 -15.20
CA PRO A 289 8.51 -19.30 -15.33
C PRO A 289 8.61 -19.94 -16.71
#